data_AF-A0A951JSE1-F1
#
_entry.id   AF-A0A951JSE1-F1
#
_cell.length_a   1.000
_cell.length_b   1.000
_cell.length_c   1.000
_cell.angle_alpha   90.00
_cell.angle_beta   90.00
_cell.angle_gamma   90.00
#
_symmetry.space_group_name_H-M   'P 1'
#
loop_
_entity.id
_entity.type
_entity.pdbx_description
1 polymer ?
#
loop_
_entity_poly.entity_id
_entity_poly.type
_entity_poly.pdbx_seq_one_letter_code
_entity_poly.pdbx_strand_id
1 'polypeptide(L)' 'MSDHSFTLADQRGEPVSSDDFDGRVVVFEGLIRSTFVLGPDGEVEHAWRNVRAKSHVARVARELGISEG' A
#
# COMPACT_ATOMS: atom_id res chain seq x y z
N MET A 1 -13.93 21.81 1.98
CA MET A 1 -12.95 21.64 3.07
C MET A 1 -12.77 20.14 3.19
N SER A 2 -11.74 19.60 2.54
CA SER A 2 -11.56 18.17 2.45
C SER A 2 -10.87 17.70 3.71
N ASP A 3 -11.58 16.90 4.51
CA ASP A 3 -11.08 16.26 5.72
C ASP A 3 -10.06 15.19 5.31
N HIS A 4 -8.80 15.61 5.15
CA HIS A 4 -7.68 14.73 4.79
C HIS A 4 -6.69 14.62 5.94
N SER A 5 -7.21 14.62 7.17
CA SER A 5 -6.45 14.26 8.35
C SER A 5 -6.25 12.74 8.36
N PHE A 6 -5.04 12.30 8.72
CA PHE A 6 -4.77 10.89 8.96
C PHE A 6 -3.85 10.76 10.17
N THR A 7 -4.01 9.66 10.92
CA THR A 7 -3.19 9.37 12.10
C THR A 7 -2.34 8.14 11.82
N LEU A 8 -1.04 8.25 12.06
CA LEU A 8 -0.09 7.13 12.00
C LEU A 8 0.53 6.92 13.38
N ALA A 9 0.95 5.69 13.67
CA ALA A 9 1.80 5.43 14.82
C ALA A 9 3.25 5.85 14.51
N ASP A 10 3.93 6.47 15.46
CA ASP A 10 5.36 6.72 15.39
C ASP A 10 6.18 5.44 15.69
N GLN A 11 7.51 5.58 15.74
CA GLN A 11 8.43 4.46 16.01
C GLN A 11 8.28 3.84 17.41
N ARG A 12 7.58 4.52 18.33
CA ARG A 12 7.28 4.06 19.69
C ARG A 12 5.86 3.50 19.81
N GLY A 13 5.08 3.53 18.72
CA GLY A 13 3.70 3.10 18.69
C GLY A 13 2.70 4.20 19.09
N GLU A 14 3.16 5.41 19.36
CA GLU A 14 2.31 6.51 19.78
C GLU A 14 1.61 7.15 18.57
N PRO A 15 0.31 7.48 18.66
CA PRO A 15 -0.43 8.07 17.55
C PRO A 15 0.02 9.51 17.28
N VAL A 16 0.23 9.83 16.00
CA VAL A 16 0.62 11.14 15.49
C VAL A 16 -0.33 11.54 14.36
N SER A 17 -0.93 12.73 14.45
CA SER A 17 -1.83 13.25 13.43
C SER A 17 -1.06 14.04 12.37
N SER A 18 -1.50 13.98 11.12
CA SER A 18 -1.01 14.87 10.07
C SER A 18 -1.24 16.35 10.39
N ASP A 19 -2.30 16.64 11.14
CA ASP A 19 -2.68 18.02 11.48
C ASP A 19 -1.71 18.66 12.49
N ASP A 20 -0.96 17.85 13.24
CA ASP A 20 0.08 18.31 14.17
C ASP A 20 1.21 19.06 13.45
N PHE A 21 1.29 18.92 12.11
CA PHE A 21 2.32 19.50 11.27
C PHE A 21 1.82 20.59 10.30
N ASP A 22 0.64 21.18 10.54
CA ASP A 22 0.06 22.18 9.65
C ASP A 22 1.06 23.30 9.28
N GLY A 23 1.09 23.65 7.98
CA GLY A 23 2.03 24.62 7.41
C GLY A 23 3.48 24.15 7.22
N ARG A 24 3.80 22.86 7.44
CA ARG A 24 5.15 22.31 7.28
C ARG A 24 5.23 21.26 6.16
N VAL A 25 6.42 21.13 5.56
CA VAL A 25 6.77 19.99 4.72
C VAL A 25 7.27 18.87 5.65
N VAL A 26 6.57 17.73 5.63
CA VAL A 26 6.90 16.55 6.43
C VAL A 26 7.31 15.40 5.51
N VAL A 27 8.44 14.77 5.82
CA VAL A 27 8.84 13.49 5.23
C VAL A 27 8.59 12.42 6.28
N PHE A 28 7.83 11.39 5.92
CA PHE A 28 7.53 10.28 6.82
C PHE A 28 7.84 8.94 6.14
N GLU A 29 8.22 7.96 6.94
CA GLU A 29 8.39 6.58 6.49
C GLU A 29 7.05 5.87 6.58
N GLY A 30 6.60 5.30 5.45
CA GLY A 30 5.30 4.65 5.35
C GLY A 30 5.37 3.35 4.57
N LEU A 31 4.29 2.57 4.64
CA LEU A 31 4.18 1.30 3.93
C LEU A 31 3.90 1.53 2.44
N ILE A 32 4.66 0.87 1.57
CA ILE A 32 4.37 0.79 0.13
C ILE A 32 3.55 -0.46 -0.14
N ARG A 33 2.26 -0.29 -0.48
CA ARG A 33 1.39 -1.40 -0.84
C ARG A 33 1.96 -2.15 -2.06
N SER A 34 2.21 -3.44 -1.88
CA SER A 34 2.81 -4.31 -2.89
C SER A 34 2.12 -5.69 -2.90
N THR A 35 2.21 -6.38 -4.03
CA THR A 35 1.71 -7.76 -4.22
C THR A 35 2.76 -8.56 -4.96
N PHE A 36 2.99 -9.80 -4.53
CA PHE A 36 3.97 -10.70 -5.13
C PHE A 36 3.33 -12.05 -5.39
N VAL A 37 3.77 -12.71 -6.46
CA VAL A 37 3.44 -14.11 -6.76
C VAL A 37 4.72 -14.90 -6.65
N LEU A 38 4.66 -15.97 -5.86
CA LEU A 38 5.78 -16.88 -5.65
C LEU A 38 5.53 -18.15 -6.46
N GLY A 39 6.53 -18.55 -7.23
CA GLY A 39 6.57 -19.83 -7.93
C GLY A 39 6.80 -21.00 -6.96
N PRO A 40 6.67 -22.24 -7.43
CA PRO A 40 6.82 -23.45 -6.61
C PRO A 40 8.21 -23.61 -6.00
N ASP A 41 9.24 -23.02 -6.63
CA ASP A 41 10.62 -23.05 -6.15
C ASP A 41 10.93 -21.94 -5.12
N GLY A 42 9.93 -21.13 -4.76
CA GLY A 42 10.06 -20.01 -3.81
C GLY A 42 10.54 -18.70 -4.43
N GLU A 43 10.75 -18.67 -5.74
CA GLU A 43 11.17 -17.48 -6.49
C GLU A 43 10.00 -16.56 -6.82
N VAL A 44 10.27 -15.25 -6.94
CA VAL A 44 9.24 -14.26 -7.29
C VAL A 44 9.01 -14.25 -8.80
N GLU A 45 7.84 -14.70 -9.24
CA GLU A 45 7.45 -14.68 -10.66
C GLU A 45 6.86 -13.33 -11.07
N HIS A 46 6.09 -12.70 -10.17
CA HIS A 46 5.50 -11.39 -10.40
C HIS A 46 5.61 -10.48 -9.17
N ALA A 47 5.84 -9.19 -9.43
CA ALA A 47 5.95 -8.17 -8.40
C ALA A 47 5.25 -6.87 -8.83
N TRP A 48 4.14 -6.54 -8.18
CA TRP A 48 3.48 -5.24 -8.32
C TRP A 48 3.80 -4.38 -7.09
N ARG A 49 4.39 -3.20 -7.32
CA ARG A 49 4.77 -2.24 -6.28
C ARG A 49 3.97 -0.95 -6.44
N ASN A 50 3.89 -0.14 -5.39
CA ASN A 50 3.16 1.13 -5.37
C ASN A 50 1.71 0.98 -5.90
N VAL A 51 1.05 -0.07 -5.43
CA VAL A 51 -0.24 -0.49 -5.96
C VAL A 51 -1.36 0.41 -5.45
N ARG A 52 -2.19 0.88 -6.38
CA ARG A 52 -3.50 1.44 -6.04
C ARG A 52 -4.50 0.30 -5.82
N ALA A 53 -5.14 0.25 -4.66
CA ALA A 53 -5.98 -0.87 -4.28
C ALA A 53 -7.21 -1.07 -5.19
N LYS A 54 -7.79 0.02 -5.73
CA LYS A 54 -8.99 -0.04 -6.56
C LYS A 54 -8.75 -0.92 -7.79
N SER A 55 -9.58 -1.94 -7.99
CA SER A 55 -9.50 -2.92 -9.10
C SER A 55 -8.22 -3.74 -9.20
N HIS A 56 -7.28 -3.63 -8.25
CA HIS A 56 -5.99 -4.35 -8.32
C HIS A 56 -6.17 -5.87 -8.35
N VAL A 57 -7.06 -6.40 -7.50
CA VAL A 57 -7.33 -7.84 -7.42
C VAL A 57 -7.83 -8.39 -8.76
N ALA A 58 -8.80 -7.72 -9.38
CA ALA A 58 -9.33 -8.14 -10.69
C ALA A 58 -8.26 -8.11 -11.79
N ARG A 59 -7.35 -7.11 -11.73
CA ARG A 59 -6.21 -7.03 -12.65
C ARG A 59 -5.24 -8.20 -12.44
N VAL A 60 -4.87 -8.48 -11.19
CA VAL A 60 -3.96 -9.59 -10.84
C VAL A 60 -4.56 -10.93 -11.25
N ALA A 61 -5.84 -11.19 -10.94
CA ALA A 61 -6.53 -12.42 -11.33
C ALA A 61 -6.53 -12.64 -12.84
N ARG A 62 -6.78 -11.59 -13.63
CA ARG A 62 -6.71 -11.64 -15.09
C ARG A 62 -5.29 -11.90 -15.60
N GLU A 63 -4.29 -11.21 -15.05
CA GLU A 63 -2.88 -11.38 -15.46
C GLU A 63 -2.36 -12.78 -15.17
N LEU A 64 -2.84 -13.40 -14.10
CA LEU A 64 -2.46 -14.76 -13.71
C LEU A 64 -3.38 -15.85 -14.26
N GLY A 65 -4.44 -15.49 -15.00
CA GLY A 65 -5.41 -16.46 -15.53
C GLY A 65 -6.25 -17.18 -14.46
N ILE A 66 -6.34 -16.62 -13.24
CA ILE A 66 -7.05 -17.19 -12.08
C ILE A 66 -8.50 -16.67 -12.01
N SER A 67 -8.95 -15.92 -13.02
CA SER A 67 -10.35 -15.52 -13.10
C SER A 67 -11.22 -16.74 -13.43
N GLU A 68 -11.85 -17.30 -12.40
CA GLU A 68 -13.05 -18.13 -12.53
C GLU A 68 -14.12 -17.35 -13.32
N GLY A 69 -14.95 -18.07 -14.08
CA GLY A 69 -16.09 -17.50 -14.81
C GLY A 69 -17.13 -16.83 -13.91
#